data_AF-A0A133UDJ7-F1
#
_entry.id   AF-A0A133UDJ7-F1
#
_cell.length_a   1.000
_cell.length_b   1.000
_cell.length_c   1.000
_cell.angle_alpha   90.00
_cell.angle_beta   90.00
_cell.angle_gamma   90.00
#
_symmetry.space_group_name_H-M   'P 1'
#
loop_
_entity.id
_entity.type
_entity.pdbx_description
1 polymer ?
#
loop_
_entity_poly.entity_id
_entity_poly.type
_entity_poly.pdbx_seq_one_letter_code
_entity_poly.pdbx_strand_id
1 'polypeptide(L)'
;EWEGPKVSHNDKDYKVYITNERLILHKERGFISKTDDLVAWDLKEIEQIQYKGGWRSGVVTIEVGGKEETVEPSEEGPNLTAKVRARIS
;
A
#
# COMPACT_ATOMS: atom_id res chain seq x y z
N GLU A 1 -3.07 0.10 15.09
CA GLU A 1 -3.48 0.07 13.67
C GLU A 1 -3.32 1.48 13.09
N TRP A 2 -3.12 1.61 11.78
CA TRP A 2 -2.95 2.90 11.10
C TRP A 2 -3.70 2.91 9.76
N GLU A 3 -4.45 3.97 9.51
CA GLU A 3 -5.07 4.25 8.20
C GLU A 3 -4.16 5.21 7.43
N GLY A 4 -3.87 4.84 6.19
CA GLY A 4 -2.95 5.56 5.31
C GLY A 4 -3.62 6.33 4.17
N PRO A 5 -2.82 6.95 3.30
CA PRO A 5 -3.33 7.65 2.14
C PRO A 5 -4.00 6.68 1.17
N LYS A 6 -4.80 7.20 0.24
CA LYS A 6 -5.28 6.40 -0.89
C LYS A 6 -4.12 6.07 -1.81
N VAL A 7 -4.10 4.85 -2.34
CA VAL A 7 -3.11 4.40 -3.33
C VAL A 7 -3.81 3.84 -4.56
N SER A 8 -3.22 4.06 -5.73
CA SER A 8 -3.59 3.34 -6.94
C SER A 8 -2.74 2.08 -7.07
N HIS A 9 -3.37 0.97 -7.42
CA HIS A 9 -2.72 -0.32 -7.69
C HIS A 9 -3.51 -1.04 -8.78
N ASN A 10 -2.87 -1.49 -9.86
CA ASN A 10 -3.53 -2.16 -10.99
C ASN A 10 -4.77 -1.38 -11.52
N ASP A 11 -4.61 -0.08 -11.78
CA ASP A 11 -5.65 0.85 -12.28
C ASP A 11 -6.89 1.00 -11.36
N LYS A 12 -6.72 0.72 -10.07
CA LYS A 12 -7.78 0.81 -9.07
C LYS A 12 -7.29 1.57 -7.84
N ASP A 13 -8.14 2.46 -7.32
CA ASP A 13 -7.89 3.14 -6.07
C ASP A 13 -8.29 2.29 -4.86
N TYR A 14 -7.40 2.25 -3.87
CA TYR A 14 -7.57 1.56 -2.60
C TYR A 14 -7.31 2.51 -1.43
N LYS A 15 -7.92 2.21 -0.28
CA LYS A 15 -7.52 2.74 1.02
C LYS A 15 -6.46 1.82 1.62
N VAL A 16 -5.41 2.38 2.20
CA VAL A 16 -4.34 1.62 2.86
C VAL A 16 -4.65 1.47 4.34
N TYR A 17 -4.53 0.26 4.85
CA TYR A 17 -4.54 -0.05 6.26
C TYR A 17 -3.28 -0.82 6.64
N ILE A 18 -2.66 -0.44 7.75
CA ILE A 18 -1.55 -1.18 8.34
C ILE A 18 -1.97 -1.69 9.72
N THR A 19 -2.07 -3.01 9.83
CA THR A 19 -2.33 -3.70 11.09
C THR A 19 -1.01 -4.09 11.77
N ASN A 20 -1.07 -4.90 12.83
CA ASN A 20 0.15 -5.39 13.48
C ASN A 20 0.88 -6.43 12.61
N GLU A 21 0.17 -7.10 11.70
CA GLU A 21 0.71 -8.23 10.93
C GLU A 21 0.60 -8.03 9.42
N ARG A 22 -0.24 -7.11 8.93
CA ARG A 22 -0.57 -6.98 7.52
C ARG A 22 -0.55 -5.55 7.01
N LEU A 23 -0.13 -5.39 5.76
CA LEU A 23 -0.45 -4.25 4.90
C LEU A 23 -1.66 -4.64 4.04
N ILE A 24 -2.73 -3.86 4.11
CA ILE A 24 -4.00 -4.14 3.45
C ILE A 24 -4.35 -2.98 2.54
N LEU A 25 -4.65 -3.28 1.28
CA LEU A 25 -5.30 -2.38 0.34
C LEU A 25 -6.77 -2.79 0.23
N HIS A 26 -7.66 -1.91 0.63
CA HIS A 26 -9.09 -2.17 0.61
C HIS A 26 -9.80 -1.18 -0.30
N LYS A 27 -10.52 -1.73 -1.29
CA LYS A 27 -11.41 -0.96 -2.16
C LYS A 27 -12.83 -1.29 -1.78
N GLU A 28 -13.49 -0.34 -1.14
CA GLU A 28 -14.89 -0.44 -0.77
C GLU A 28 -15.79 -0.52 -2.00
N ARG A 29 -16.82 -1.37 -1.91
CA ARG A 29 -17.91 -1.45 -2.86
C ARG A 29 -18.59 -0.09 -3.10
N GLY A 30 -18.36 0.48 -4.28
CA GLY A 30 -19.07 1.68 -4.76
C GLY A 30 -20.35 1.36 -5.54
N PHE A 31 -21.13 2.37 -5.88
CA PHE A 31 -22.37 2.23 -6.67
C PHE A 31 -22.18 1.48 -8.00
N ILE A 32 -20.98 1.56 -8.60
CA ILE A 32 -20.61 0.95 -9.88
C ILE A 32 -19.89 -0.40 -9.69
N SER A 33 -19.22 -0.62 -8.56
CA SER A 33 -18.45 -1.84 -8.31
C SER A 33 -19.28 -2.79 -7.45
N LYS A 34 -19.57 -3.99 -7.95
CA LYS A 34 -20.46 -4.96 -7.26
C LYS A 34 -19.75 -5.84 -6.24
N THR A 35 -18.42 -5.76 -6.14
CA THR A 35 -17.61 -6.65 -5.32
C THR A 35 -16.55 -5.83 -4.58
N ASP A 36 -16.36 -6.12 -3.30
CA ASP A 36 -15.20 -5.63 -2.55
C ASP A 36 -13.92 -6.25 -3.10
N ASP A 37 -12.86 -5.46 -3.17
CA ASP A 37 -11.55 -5.91 -3.64
C ASP A 37 -10.53 -5.65 -2.52
N LEU A 38 -9.79 -6.69 -2.16
CA LEU A 38 -8.89 -6.70 -1.02
C LEU A 38 -7.57 -7.35 -1.44
N VAL A 39 -6.50 -6.58 -1.31
CA VAL A 39 -5.12 -7.06 -1.45
C VAL A 39 -4.50 -6.97 -0.07
N ALA A 40 -3.91 -8.07 0.40
CA ALA A 40 -3.26 -8.10 1.70
C ALA A 40 -1.92 -8.82 1.59
N TRP A 41 -0.90 -8.19 2.17
CA TRP A 41 0.43 -8.75 2.29
C TRP A 41 0.79 -8.87 3.76
N ASP A 42 1.29 -10.04 4.16
CA ASP A 42 1.82 -10.22 5.51
C ASP A 42 3.12 -9.40 5.63
N LEU A 43 3.23 -8.58 6.68
CA LEU A 43 4.38 -7.70 6.91
C LEU A 43 5.69 -8.48 7.04
N LYS A 44 5.62 -9.75 7.48
CA LYS A 44 6.76 -10.67 7.58
C LYS A 44 7.29 -11.13 6.22
N GLU A 45 6.46 -11.08 5.19
CA GLU A 45 6.85 -11.45 3.81
C GLU A 45 7.37 -10.24 3.04
N ILE A 46 7.19 -9.01 3.56
CA ILE A 46 7.72 -7.80 2.96
C ILE A 46 9.21 -7.72 3.28
N GLU A 47 10.04 -7.97 2.27
CA GLU A 47 11.49 -7.94 2.36
C GLU A 47 12.02 -6.50 2.28
N GLN A 48 11.39 -5.69 1.42
CA GLN A 48 11.83 -4.32 1.18
C GLN A 48 10.65 -3.43 0.79
N ILE A 49 10.71 -2.16 1.17
CA ILE A 49 9.80 -1.12 0.67
C ILE A 49 10.58 0.15 0.38
N GLN A 50 10.33 0.77 -0.77
CA GLN A 50 11.02 1.97 -1.23
C GLN A 50 10.03 2.97 -1.85
N TYR A 51 10.24 4.26 -1.58
CA TYR A 51 9.57 5.34 -2.30
C TYR A 51 10.51 5.89 -3.37
N LYS A 52 10.04 5.96 -4.60
CA LYS A 52 10.72 6.60 -5.73
C LYS A 52 9.81 7.69 -6.30
N GLY A 53 10.20 8.95 -6.17
CA GLY A 53 9.42 10.07 -6.69
C GLY A 53 9.81 11.42 -6.13
N GLY A 54 9.14 12.46 -6.64
CA GLY A 54 9.26 13.84 -6.18
C GLY A 54 8.23 14.19 -5.10
N TRP A 55 8.17 15.46 -4.70
CA TRP A 55 7.22 15.96 -3.70
C TRP A 55 5.74 15.81 -4.13
N ARG A 56 5.44 15.81 -5.45
CA ARG A 56 4.06 15.83 -5.99
C ARG A 56 3.58 14.52 -6.58
N SER A 57 4.49 13.64 -6.97
CA SER A 57 4.16 12.37 -7.61
C SER A 57 5.29 11.39 -7.36
N GLY A 58 4.91 10.18 -6.97
CA GLY A 58 5.86 9.12 -6.71
C GLY A 58 5.18 7.79 -6.57
N VAL A 59 6.02 6.78 -6.48
CA VAL A 59 5.65 5.38 -6.52
C VAL A 59 6.27 4.70 -5.31
N VAL A 60 5.51 3.84 -4.65
CA VAL A 60 6.00 2.96 -3.60
C VAL A 60 6.13 1.56 -4.18
N THR A 61 7.34 1.04 -4.12
CA THR A 61 7.69 -0.31 -4.55
C THR A 61 7.83 -1.19 -3.31
N ILE A 62 7.17 -2.34 -3.31
CA ILE A 62 7.12 -3.30 -2.20
C ILE A 62 7.64 -4.63 -2.74
N GLU A 63 8.70 -5.16 -2.16
CA GLU A 63 9.21 -6.49 -2.44
C GLU A 63 8.61 -7.46 -1.42
N VAL A 64 7.80 -8.40 -1.90
CA VAL A 64 7.05 -9.34 -1.06
C VAL A 64 7.11 -10.74 -1.66
N GLY A 65 7.64 -11.70 -0.90
CA GLY A 65 7.76 -13.10 -1.34
C GLY A 65 8.49 -13.25 -2.69
N GLY A 66 9.55 -12.48 -2.91
CA GLY A 66 10.31 -12.45 -4.17
C GLY A 66 9.60 -11.83 -5.37
N LYS A 67 8.50 -11.11 -5.17
CA LYS A 67 7.81 -10.33 -6.21
C LYS A 67 7.84 -8.84 -5.89
N GLU A 68 7.96 -8.04 -6.95
CA GLU A 68 7.87 -6.59 -6.85
C GLU A 68 6.42 -6.14 -7.11
N GLU A 69 5.80 -5.53 -6.11
CA GLU A 69 4.49 -4.90 -6.19
C GLU A 69 4.64 -3.38 -6.18
N THR A 70 3.80 -2.69 -6.93
CA THR A 70 3.89 -1.24 -7.11
C THR A 70 2.57 -0.58 -6.75
N VAL A 71 2.63 0.46 -5.92
CA VAL A 71 1.48 1.28 -5.53
C VAL A 71 1.79 2.76 -5.69
N GLU A 72 0.83 3.53 -6.17
CA GLU A 72 0.98 4.97 -6.41
C GLU A 72 0.19 5.74 -5.35
N PRO A 73 0.84 6.27 -4.30
CA PRO A 73 0.17 7.08 -3.29
C PRO A 73 -0.35 8.39 -3.88
N SER A 74 -1.63 8.67 -3.65
CA SER A 74 -2.26 9.97 -3.98
C SER A 74 -1.64 11.13 -3.21
N GLU A 75 -1.17 10.86 -2.01
CA GLU A 75 -0.47 11.79 -1.12
C GLU A 75 0.42 11.02 -0.14
N GLU A 76 1.38 11.71 0.50
CA GLU A 76 2.18 11.17 1.61
C GLU A 76 2.96 9.85 1.37
N GLY A 77 3.40 9.57 0.15
CA GLY A 77 4.19 8.37 -0.17
C GLY A 77 5.39 8.07 0.74
N PRO A 78 6.18 9.09 1.15
CA PRO A 78 7.25 8.92 2.14
C PRO A 78 6.75 8.48 3.52
N ASN A 79 5.61 8.99 3.98
CA ASN A 79 5.02 8.63 5.28
C ASN A 79 4.52 7.18 5.26
N LEU A 80 3.83 6.77 4.19
CA LEU A 80 3.41 5.38 3.99
C LEU A 80 4.62 4.43 4.08
N THR A 81 5.67 4.72 3.32
CA THR A 81 6.91 3.92 3.34
C THR A 81 7.51 3.85 4.74
N ALA A 82 7.58 4.97 5.46
CA ALA A 82 8.13 5.01 6.82
C ALA A 82 7.28 4.18 7.81
N LYS A 83 5.95 4.22 7.70
CA LYS A 83 5.04 3.46 8.58
C LYS A 83 5.13 1.96 8.37
N VAL A 84 5.29 1.50 7.13
CA VAL A 84 5.53 0.08 6.84
C VAL A 84 6.91 -0.34 7.34
N ARG A 85 7.96 0.44 7.03
CA ARG A 85 9.33 0.16 7.51
C ARG A 85 9.43 0.00 9.02
N ALA A 86 8.71 0.83 9.78
CA ALA A 86 8.70 0.76 11.24
C ALA A 86 8.10 -0.54 11.81
N ARG A 87 7.47 -1.39 10.98
CA ARG A 87 6.80 -2.63 11.41
C ARG A 87 7.39 -3.91 10.82
N ILE A 88 8.18 -3.80 9.76
CA ILE A 88 8.88 -4.94 9.14
C ILE A 88 10.29 -5.14 9.73
N SER A 89 10.74 -4.23 10.61
CA SER A 89 12.04 -4.28 11.29
C SER A 89 12.07 -5.24 12.47
#